data_AF-A0A2P5K6Y2-F1
#
_entry.id   AF-A0A2P5K6Y2-F1
#
_cell.length_a   1.000
_cell.length_b   1.000
_cell.length_c   1.000
_cell.angle_alpha   90.00
_cell.angle_beta   90.00
_cell.angle_gamma   90.00
#
_symmetry.space_group_name_H-M   'P 1'
#
loop_
_entity.id
_entity.type
_entity.pdbx_description
1 polymer ?
#
loop_
_entity_poly.entity_id
_entity_poly.type
_entity_poly.pdbx_seq_one_letter_code
_entity_poly.pdbx_strand_id
1 'polypeptide(L)'
;MDFNDALDTAPIAIYAMNEQAHQGSPAAPPTGVKRSADTTLDTHPKKPRIYDTLPGEVILEVARYLPLDHIPEFSRVNRNTYALMEERRWAWRCYQQAASVSDLASLQQLIGEIEQIQAEPDLRAEPLTALWKQSQSMGLSRKHKIEAFKLLFAAADRLPEQGLPLQKTMLASLGGISKSMRLRMFDFACALAERRRPDQANFWPELAKALVNVWTPSRRYIQRYQALLNQLPYLDAPQKAELIPLLAPKLSFSPLEDPDSSKTLSAHATLRQQARSLPPSLQGAPVGMVAAAIERLPREARAAHYAELRQLALSLPDEQLGAALHKLPRGLVMLPREHHAHELQLLEPALLRVLPEQRVQVAQGLLEWTFLLDDALSKHVWQRALQLLDGSSATALLEVLSKVGAMLRAPKWQDAVNEVTAFMDRNHFTEQERATIDARMLLLRHP
;
A
#
# COMPACT_ATOMS: atom_id res chain seq x y z
N MET A 1 16.66 -31.33 15.44
CA MET A 1 15.58 -32.17 14.89
C MET A 1 14.39 -31.27 14.71
N ASP A 2 13.99 -31.12 13.45
CA ASP A 2 13.06 -30.13 12.93
C ASP A 2 11.62 -30.46 13.34
N PHE A 3 10.88 -29.44 13.82
CA PHE A 3 9.44 -29.55 14.14
C PHE A 3 8.55 -29.55 12.88
N ASN A 4 9.14 -29.37 11.70
CA ASN A 4 8.43 -29.38 10.41
C ASN A 4 8.04 -30.79 9.92
N ASP A 5 8.78 -31.84 10.27
CA ASP A 5 8.50 -33.20 9.76
C ASP A 5 7.26 -33.87 10.39
N ALA A 6 6.75 -33.35 11.51
CA ALA A 6 5.55 -33.88 12.16
C ALA A 6 4.23 -33.34 11.56
N LEU A 7 4.29 -32.31 10.70
CA LEU A 7 3.11 -31.66 10.11
C LEU A 7 2.68 -32.25 8.76
N ASP A 8 3.57 -32.95 8.05
CA ASP A 8 3.27 -33.51 6.72
C ASP A 8 2.50 -34.84 6.75
N THR A 9 2.39 -35.50 7.91
CA THR A 9 1.68 -36.79 8.04
C THR A 9 0.25 -36.69 8.59
N ALA A 10 -0.17 -35.51 9.05
CA ALA A 10 -1.50 -35.28 9.61
C ALA A 10 -2.68 -35.28 8.60
N PRO A 11 -2.56 -34.88 7.31
CA PRO A 11 -3.71 -34.83 6.41
C PRO A 11 -4.20 -36.21 5.96
N ILE A 12 -3.36 -37.26 6.04
CA ILE A 12 -3.64 -38.59 5.50
C ILE A 12 -4.48 -39.43 6.48
N ALA A 13 -4.41 -39.15 7.79
CA ALA A 13 -5.10 -39.95 8.80
C ALA A 13 -6.61 -39.63 8.94
N ILE A 14 -7.07 -38.46 8.48
CA ILE A 14 -8.48 -38.05 8.63
C ILE A 14 -9.36 -38.57 7.48
N TYR A 15 -8.78 -38.88 6.31
CA TYR A 15 -9.53 -39.45 5.18
C TYR A 15 -9.73 -40.97 5.25
N ALA A 16 -8.95 -41.71 6.02
CA ALA A 16 -9.02 -43.18 6.06
C ALA A 16 -10.12 -43.76 6.97
N MET A 17 -10.76 -42.96 7.84
CA MET A 17 -11.81 -43.45 8.75
C MET A 17 -13.24 -43.36 8.18
N ASN A 18 -13.44 -42.76 7.01
CA ASN A 18 -14.79 -42.52 6.47
C ASN A 18 -15.21 -43.51 5.35
N GLU A 19 -14.30 -44.34 4.83
CA GLU A 19 -14.61 -45.28 3.74
C GLU A 19 -15.06 -46.68 4.19
N GLN A 20 -14.98 -47.03 5.47
CA GLN A 20 -15.36 -48.37 5.96
C GLN A 20 -16.82 -48.49 6.46
N ALA A 21 -17.65 -47.44 6.34
CA ALA A 21 -19.03 -47.44 6.86
C ALA A 21 -20.14 -47.54 5.80
N HIS A 22 -19.83 -47.71 4.52
CA HIS A 22 -20.84 -47.81 3.45
C HIS A 22 -20.64 -49.02 2.54
N GLN A 23 -21.01 -50.20 3.05
CA GLN A 23 -21.46 -51.31 2.21
C GLN A 23 -22.64 -52.04 2.87
N GLY A 24 -23.75 -52.14 2.13
CA GLY A 24 -24.81 -53.11 2.38
C GLY A 24 -26.21 -52.52 2.59
N SER A 25 -26.94 -52.25 1.51
CA SER A 25 -28.42 -52.24 1.55
C SER A 25 -28.95 -53.65 1.77
N PRO A 26 -30.07 -53.80 2.49
CA PRO A 26 -31.15 -54.61 1.97
C PRO A 26 -32.52 -53.92 2.02
N ALA A 27 -33.36 -54.32 1.06
CA ALA A 27 -34.67 -53.80 0.74
C ALA A 27 -35.72 -53.92 1.89
N ALA A 28 -36.73 -53.05 1.83
CA ALA A 28 -37.90 -53.00 2.72
C ALA A 28 -38.75 -54.28 2.65
N PRO A 29 -39.51 -54.58 3.73
CA PRO A 29 -40.98 -54.59 3.60
C PRO A 29 -41.70 -54.09 4.91
N PRO A 30 -43.02 -54.28 5.14
CA PRO A 30 -44.02 -53.22 5.14
C PRO A 30 -44.67 -52.92 6.52
N THR A 31 -45.57 -51.92 6.51
CA THR A 31 -46.49 -51.43 7.57
C THR A 31 -47.11 -52.47 8.50
N GLY A 32 -47.16 -52.18 9.82
CA GLY A 32 -48.18 -52.73 10.73
C GLY A 32 -47.86 -52.76 12.24
N VAL A 33 -48.58 -51.93 13.02
CA VAL A 33 -49.18 -52.21 14.35
C VAL A 33 -48.30 -52.41 15.64
N LYS A 34 -48.43 -51.41 16.53
CA LYS A 34 -48.55 -51.36 18.03
C LYS A 34 -47.80 -52.32 18.99
N ARG A 35 -47.21 -51.67 20.03
CA ARG A 35 -47.02 -52.07 21.47
C ARG A 35 -46.06 -53.26 21.72
N SER A 36 -45.20 -53.30 22.73
CA SER A 36 -45.17 -52.71 24.08
C SER A 36 -43.72 -52.57 24.57
N ALA A 37 -43.56 -51.76 25.62
CA ALA A 37 -42.32 -51.59 26.39
C ALA A 37 -41.75 -52.90 26.93
N ASP A 38 -40.42 -53.01 26.94
CA ASP A 38 -39.75 -53.42 28.17
C ASP A 38 -38.36 -52.79 28.29
N THR A 39 -37.99 -52.56 29.55
CA THR A 39 -36.93 -51.67 30.00
C THR A 39 -35.72 -52.51 30.34
N THR A 40 -34.56 -52.26 29.75
CA THR A 40 -33.29 -52.69 30.33
C THR A 40 -32.26 -51.59 30.13
N LEU A 41 -31.98 -50.91 31.24
CA LEU A 41 -30.92 -49.94 31.42
C LEU A 41 -29.56 -50.59 31.18
N ASP A 42 -28.97 -50.38 30.02
CA ASP A 42 -27.53 -50.53 29.83
C ASP A 42 -26.86 -49.17 30.05
N THR A 43 -26.47 -48.95 31.30
CA THR A 43 -25.75 -47.74 31.73
C THR A 43 -24.25 -48.03 31.70
N HIS A 44 -23.69 -48.15 30.49
CA HIS A 44 -22.24 -48.04 30.34
C HIS A 44 -21.88 -46.54 30.28
N PRO A 45 -21.08 -45.99 31.23
CA PRO A 45 -20.61 -44.62 31.10
C PRO A 45 -19.66 -44.57 29.91
N LYS A 46 -20.13 -43.98 28.80
CA LYS A 46 -19.26 -43.62 27.67
C LYS A 46 -18.14 -42.76 28.24
N LYS A 47 -16.92 -43.30 28.21
CA LYS A 47 -15.69 -42.57 28.51
C LYS A 47 -15.76 -41.25 27.74
N PRO A 48 -15.74 -40.07 28.39
CA PRO A 48 -15.83 -38.81 27.68
C PRO A 48 -14.69 -38.76 26.66
N ARG A 49 -15.00 -38.37 25.41
CA ARG A 49 -13.93 -38.17 24.43
C ARG A 49 -13.02 -37.08 24.98
N ILE A 50 -11.71 -37.18 24.75
CA ILE A 50 -10.71 -36.22 25.28
C ILE A 50 -11.11 -34.76 24.97
N TYR A 51 -11.77 -34.56 23.81
CA TYR A 51 -12.34 -33.28 23.39
C TYR A 51 -13.50 -32.75 24.25
N ASP A 52 -14.29 -33.61 24.88
CA ASP A 52 -15.40 -33.23 25.77
C ASP A 52 -14.90 -32.69 27.12
N THR A 53 -13.61 -32.87 27.42
CA THR A 53 -12.95 -32.44 28.67
C THR A 53 -11.99 -31.28 28.49
N LEU A 54 -11.86 -30.72 27.28
CA LEU A 54 -10.96 -29.59 27.03
C LEU A 54 -11.47 -28.32 27.76
N PRO A 55 -10.58 -27.58 28.45
CA PRO A 55 -10.91 -26.27 29.02
C PRO A 55 -11.38 -25.29 27.96
N GLY A 56 -12.28 -24.37 28.34
CA GLY A 56 -12.85 -23.38 27.41
C GLY A 56 -11.78 -22.47 26.80
N GLU A 57 -10.72 -22.17 27.56
CA GLU A 57 -9.59 -21.34 27.13
C GLU A 57 -8.83 -22.00 25.97
N VAL A 58 -8.64 -23.33 26.02
CA VAL A 58 -7.98 -24.08 24.95
C VAL A 58 -8.85 -24.09 23.69
N ILE A 59 -10.17 -24.24 23.86
CA ILE A 59 -11.12 -24.19 22.74
C ILE A 59 -11.10 -22.81 22.07
N LEU A 60 -11.09 -21.74 22.85
CA LEU A 60 -11.02 -20.36 22.36
C LEU A 60 -9.67 -20.05 21.69
N GLU A 61 -8.56 -20.54 22.24
CA GLU A 61 -7.23 -20.34 21.64
C GLU A 61 -7.10 -21.09 20.31
N VAL A 62 -7.61 -22.32 20.21
CA VAL A 62 -7.69 -23.04 18.92
C VAL A 62 -8.57 -22.26 17.94
N ALA A 63 -9.72 -21.77 18.38
CA ALA A 63 -10.60 -20.96 17.55
C ALA A 63 -9.93 -19.70 17.02
N ARG A 64 -9.03 -19.07 17.79
CA ARG A 64 -8.31 -17.85 17.40
C ARG A 64 -7.51 -18.01 16.11
N TYR A 65 -7.00 -19.21 15.83
CA TYR A 65 -6.25 -19.52 14.61
C TYR A 65 -7.10 -20.11 13.49
N LEU A 66 -8.40 -20.32 13.71
CA LEU A 66 -9.30 -20.86 12.69
C LEU A 66 -9.86 -19.74 11.81
N PRO A 67 -9.79 -19.87 10.48
CA PRO A 67 -10.55 -19.03 9.56
C PRO A 67 -12.04 -19.08 9.85
N LEU A 68 -12.75 -17.98 9.60
CA LEU A 68 -14.19 -17.84 9.84
C LEU A 68 -15.02 -18.96 9.17
N ASP A 69 -14.61 -19.43 7.99
CA ASP A 69 -15.30 -20.49 7.26
C ASP A 69 -15.30 -21.87 7.96
N HIS A 70 -14.36 -22.12 8.88
CA HIS A 70 -14.30 -23.37 9.65
C HIS A 70 -15.05 -23.31 10.98
N ILE A 71 -15.49 -22.13 11.40
CA ILE A 71 -16.22 -21.93 12.66
C ILE A 71 -17.52 -22.74 12.75
N PRO A 72 -18.35 -22.89 11.69
CA PRO A 72 -19.56 -23.71 11.76
C PRO A 72 -19.27 -25.17 12.10
N GLU A 73 -18.26 -25.77 11.48
CA GLU A 73 -17.88 -27.16 11.71
C GLU A 73 -17.28 -27.33 13.11
N PHE A 74 -16.35 -26.44 13.48
CA PHE A 74 -15.73 -26.45 14.81
C PHE A 74 -16.76 -26.27 15.93
N SER A 75 -17.75 -25.40 15.74
CA SER A 75 -18.80 -25.16 16.73
C SER A 75 -19.69 -26.37 17.01
N ARG A 76 -19.74 -27.37 16.11
CA ARG A 76 -20.59 -28.56 16.24
C ARG A 76 -19.92 -29.70 17.01
N VAL A 77 -18.65 -29.55 17.39
CA VAL A 77 -17.86 -30.60 18.07
C VAL A 77 -18.54 -31.07 19.36
N ASN A 78 -18.98 -30.15 20.21
CA ASN A 78 -19.81 -30.47 21.39
C ASN A 78 -20.60 -29.22 21.85
N ARG A 79 -21.47 -29.41 22.87
CA ARG A 79 -22.31 -28.32 23.40
C ARG A 79 -21.51 -27.17 24.02
N ASN A 80 -20.38 -27.46 24.65
CA ASN A 80 -19.53 -26.43 25.26
C ASN A 80 -18.88 -25.55 24.19
N THR A 81 -18.27 -26.16 23.16
CA THR A 81 -17.74 -25.45 21.99
C THR A 81 -18.82 -24.66 21.27
N TYR A 82 -20.04 -25.20 21.17
CA TYR A 82 -21.17 -24.45 20.61
C TYR A 82 -21.51 -23.22 21.46
N ALA A 83 -21.54 -23.29 22.78
CA ALA A 83 -21.78 -22.10 23.60
C ALA A 83 -20.63 -21.07 23.43
N LEU A 84 -19.38 -21.51 23.52
CA LEU A 84 -18.19 -20.64 23.46
C LEU A 84 -18.02 -19.94 22.09
N MET A 85 -18.45 -20.56 20.99
CA MET A 85 -18.31 -20.02 19.64
C MET A 85 -19.46 -19.10 19.21
N GLU A 86 -20.31 -18.62 20.12
CA GLU A 86 -21.51 -17.84 19.78
C GLU A 86 -21.21 -16.61 18.91
N GLU A 87 -20.33 -15.70 19.38
CA GLU A 87 -19.98 -14.49 18.61
C GLU A 87 -19.24 -14.81 17.31
N ARG A 88 -18.39 -15.84 17.29
CA ARG A 88 -17.69 -16.27 16.07
C ARG A 88 -18.64 -16.84 15.03
N ARG A 89 -19.65 -17.61 15.44
CA ARG A 89 -20.72 -18.06 14.54
C ARG A 89 -21.55 -16.89 14.04
N TRP A 90 -21.81 -15.91 14.89
CA TRP A 90 -22.51 -14.69 14.50
C TRP A 90 -21.72 -13.92 13.44
N ALA A 91 -20.42 -13.71 13.66
CA ALA A 91 -19.52 -13.11 12.68
C ALA A 91 -19.52 -13.88 11.35
N TRP A 92 -19.43 -15.22 11.39
CA TRP A 92 -19.51 -16.05 10.18
C TRP A 92 -20.83 -15.88 9.44
N ARG A 93 -21.96 -15.83 10.17
CA ARG A 93 -23.27 -15.59 9.57
C ARG A 93 -23.33 -14.23 8.89
N CYS A 94 -22.83 -13.17 9.54
CA CYS A 94 -22.79 -11.84 8.94
C CYS A 94 -21.88 -11.81 7.71
N TYR A 95 -20.74 -12.51 7.74
CA TYR A 95 -19.84 -12.66 6.59
C TYR A 95 -20.54 -13.34 5.40
N GLN A 96 -21.28 -14.42 5.64
CA GLN A 96 -22.05 -15.10 4.58
C GLN A 96 -23.19 -14.23 4.04
N GLN A 97 -23.90 -13.51 4.92
CA GLN A 97 -24.97 -12.60 4.53
C GLN A 97 -24.45 -11.40 3.72
N ALA A 98 -23.18 -11.01 3.90
CA ALA A 98 -22.62 -9.88 3.14
C ALA A 98 -22.73 -10.11 1.62
N ALA A 99 -22.63 -11.34 1.13
CA ALA A 99 -22.75 -11.67 -0.29
C ALA A 99 -24.17 -11.50 -0.86
N SER A 100 -25.21 -11.55 -0.02
CA SER A 100 -26.61 -11.43 -0.46
C SER A 100 -27.15 -10.00 -0.36
N VAL A 101 -26.40 -9.06 0.21
CA VAL A 101 -26.78 -7.64 0.28
C VAL A 101 -26.88 -7.06 -1.13
N SER A 102 -28.02 -6.42 -1.43
CA SER A 102 -28.34 -5.88 -2.76
C SER A 102 -28.74 -4.40 -2.75
N ASP A 103 -29.02 -3.82 -1.58
CA ASP A 103 -29.44 -2.44 -1.42
C ASP A 103 -28.81 -1.77 -0.17
N LEU A 104 -29.02 -0.45 -0.02
CA LEU A 104 -28.45 0.34 1.08
C LEU A 104 -29.06 0.03 2.45
N ALA A 105 -30.36 -0.29 2.51
CA ALA A 105 -31.04 -0.60 3.76
C ALA A 105 -30.58 -1.93 4.32
N SER A 106 -30.48 -2.97 3.47
CA SER A 106 -29.90 -4.27 3.81
C SER A 106 -28.44 -4.14 4.27
N LEU A 107 -27.66 -3.25 3.62
CA LEU A 107 -26.28 -2.95 4.04
C LEU A 107 -26.24 -2.30 5.43
N GLN A 108 -27.09 -1.30 5.67
CA GLN A 108 -27.16 -0.61 6.96
C GLN A 108 -27.62 -1.56 8.08
N GLN A 109 -28.58 -2.43 7.80
CA GLN A 109 -29.03 -3.45 8.73
C GLN A 109 -27.88 -4.39 9.09
N LEU A 110 -27.15 -4.90 8.09
CA LEU A 110 -26.05 -5.84 8.37
C LEU A 110 -24.89 -5.19 9.13
N ILE A 111 -24.60 -3.90 8.89
CA ILE A 111 -23.65 -3.15 9.74
C ILE A 111 -24.14 -3.15 11.20
N GLY A 112 -25.43 -2.88 11.44
CA GLY A 112 -26.01 -2.91 12.77
C GLY A 112 -25.93 -4.29 13.44
N GLU A 113 -26.13 -5.38 12.68
CA GLU A 113 -25.97 -6.76 13.17
C GLU A 113 -24.51 -7.08 13.52
N ILE A 114 -23.55 -6.61 12.71
CA ILE A 114 -22.12 -6.77 12.99
C ILE A 114 -21.72 -6.02 14.27
N GLU A 115 -22.28 -4.83 14.49
CA GLU A 115 -21.99 -4.02 15.69
C GLU A 115 -22.49 -4.66 17.00
N GLN A 116 -23.33 -5.70 16.94
CA GLN A 116 -23.77 -6.44 18.11
C GLN A 116 -22.70 -7.40 18.68
N ILE A 117 -21.64 -7.70 17.91
CA ILE A 117 -20.51 -8.53 18.37
C ILE A 117 -19.69 -7.70 19.37
N GLN A 118 -19.78 -7.91 20.68
CA GLN A 118 -19.16 -7.02 21.67
C GLN A 118 -17.97 -7.64 22.41
N ALA A 119 -17.99 -8.95 22.64
CA ALA A 119 -16.96 -9.63 23.43
C ALA A 119 -15.63 -9.75 22.67
N GLU A 120 -15.68 -10.00 21.37
CA GLU A 120 -14.51 -10.06 20.48
C GLU A 120 -14.68 -9.08 19.28
N PRO A 121 -14.47 -7.77 19.46
CA PRO A 121 -14.71 -6.76 18.42
C PRO A 121 -13.91 -6.95 17.13
N ASP A 122 -12.77 -7.64 17.18
CA ASP A 122 -11.95 -7.93 16.00
C ASP A 122 -12.66 -8.86 15.00
N LEU A 123 -13.61 -9.69 15.46
CA LEU A 123 -14.40 -10.56 14.59
C LEU A 123 -15.30 -9.77 13.62
N ARG A 124 -15.52 -8.48 13.88
CA ARG A 124 -16.29 -7.59 12.99
C ARG A 124 -15.54 -7.26 11.69
N ALA A 125 -14.22 -7.43 11.65
CA ALA A 125 -13.37 -6.97 10.54
C ALA A 125 -13.64 -7.72 9.22
N GLU A 126 -13.74 -9.04 9.24
CA GLU A 126 -13.99 -9.85 8.05
C GLU A 126 -15.38 -9.61 7.44
N PRO A 127 -16.48 -9.60 8.22
CA PRO A 127 -17.80 -9.21 7.72
C PRO A 127 -17.85 -7.82 7.10
N LEU A 128 -17.22 -6.81 7.73
CA LEU A 128 -17.16 -5.45 7.17
C LEU A 128 -16.34 -5.38 5.88
N THR A 129 -15.26 -6.17 5.79
CA THR A 129 -14.46 -6.29 4.57
C THR A 129 -15.26 -6.94 3.43
N ALA A 130 -16.03 -7.99 3.72
CA ALA A 130 -16.91 -8.63 2.75
C ALA A 130 -18.03 -7.69 2.28
N LEU A 131 -18.65 -6.95 3.21
CA LEU A 131 -19.64 -5.91 2.89
C LEU A 131 -19.05 -4.81 2.02
N TRP A 132 -17.83 -4.38 2.30
CA TRP A 132 -17.15 -3.40 1.46
C TRP A 132 -16.99 -3.92 0.03
N LYS A 133 -16.49 -5.15 -0.16
CA LYS A 133 -16.35 -5.77 -1.49
C LYS A 133 -17.70 -5.84 -2.21
N GLN A 134 -18.75 -6.30 -1.52
CA GLN A 134 -20.09 -6.38 -2.10
C GLN A 134 -20.65 -5.00 -2.47
N SER A 135 -20.43 -3.97 -1.65
CA SER A 135 -20.90 -2.60 -1.95
C SER A 135 -20.35 -2.05 -3.28
N GLN A 136 -19.18 -2.54 -3.72
CA GLN A 136 -18.56 -2.15 -4.98
C GLN A 136 -19.18 -2.85 -6.19
N SER A 137 -19.59 -4.11 -6.05
CA SER A 137 -20.23 -4.92 -7.11
C SER A 137 -21.72 -4.63 -7.26
N MET A 138 -22.39 -4.18 -6.19
CA MET A 138 -23.80 -3.87 -6.20
C MET A 138 -24.17 -2.71 -7.17
N GLY A 139 -25.31 -2.85 -7.83
CA GLY A 139 -25.92 -1.86 -8.74
C GLY A 139 -26.50 -0.61 -8.06
N LEU A 140 -25.87 -0.13 -6.98
CA LEU A 140 -26.35 1.02 -6.22
C LEU A 140 -26.29 2.32 -7.04
N SER A 141 -27.27 3.21 -6.80
CA SER A 141 -27.23 4.59 -7.30
C SER A 141 -26.00 5.34 -6.78
N ARG A 142 -25.56 6.39 -7.48
CA ARG A 142 -24.39 7.20 -7.04
C ARG A 142 -24.54 7.73 -5.60
N LYS A 143 -25.73 8.19 -5.23
CA LYS A 143 -26.04 8.67 -3.88
C LYS A 143 -25.87 7.55 -2.86
N HIS A 144 -26.44 6.38 -3.12
CA HIS A 144 -26.34 5.24 -2.22
C HIS A 144 -24.93 4.69 -2.10
N LYS A 145 -24.12 4.70 -3.17
CA LYS A 145 -22.70 4.33 -3.09
C LYS A 145 -21.90 5.26 -2.18
N ILE A 146 -22.17 6.56 -2.20
CA ILE A 146 -21.53 7.52 -1.28
C ILE A 146 -21.93 7.23 0.16
N GLU A 147 -23.21 7.01 0.43
CA GLU A 147 -23.68 6.72 1.80
C GLU A 147 -23.19 5.36 2.31
N ALA A 148 -23.16 4.32 1.46
CA ALA A 148 -22.58 3.02 1.80
C ALA A 148 -21.09 3.16 2.20
N PHE A 149 -20.31 3.93 1.43
CA PHE A 149 -18.92 4.23 1.81
C PHE A 149 -18.85 4.89 3.18
N LYS A 150 -19.64 5.94 3.44
CA LYS A 150 -19.59 6.65 4.74
C LYS A 150 -19.94 5.73 5.91
N LEU A 151 -20.99 4.91 5.77
CA LEU A 151 -21.42 3.98 6.80
C LEU A 151 -20.33 2.95 7.11
N LEU A 152 -19.77 2.31 6.07
CA LEU A 152 -18.70 1.32 6.24
C LEU A 152 -17.40 1.94 6.76
N PHE A 153 -17.04 3.14 6.28
CA PHE A 153 -15.82 3.82 6.70
C PHE A 153 -15.89 4.27 8.16
N ALA A 154 -17.08 4.69 8.61
CA ALA A 154 -17.35 4.98 10.01
C ALA A 154 -17.45 3.70 10.87
N ALA A 155 -17.99 2.61 10.34
CA ALA A 155 -18.00 1.32 11.05
C ALA A 155 -16.58 0.79 11.26
N ALA A 156 -15.72 0.91 10.24
CA ALA A 156 -14.30 0.57 10.33
C ALA A 156 -13.55 1.44 11.37
N ASP A 157 -13.95 2.70 11.56
CA ASP A 157 -13.38 3.59 12.59
C ASP A 157 -13.63 3.09 14.02
N ARG A 158 -14.69 2.31 14.22
CA ARG A 158 -15.08 1.72 15.51
C ARG A 158 -14.44 0.35 15.75
N LEU A 159 -13.65 -0.15 14.81
CA LEU A 159 -12.88 -1.38 14.99
C LEU A 159 -11.58 -1.10 15.73
N PRO A 160 -11.05 -2.09 16.48
CA PRO A 160 -9.70 -2.03 17.04
C PRO A 160 -8.63 -2.13 15.93
N GLU A 161 -7.65 -3.02 16.07
CA GLU A 161 -6.44 -3.09 15.23
C GLU A 161 -6.73 -3.16 13.71
N GLN A 162 -7.85 -3.78 13.32
CA GLN A 162 -8.22 -4.02 11.93
C GLN A 162 -8.97 -2.83 11.26
N GLY A 163 -9.36 -1.82 12.03
CA GLY A 163 -10.12 -0.67 11.51
C GLY A 163 -9.35 0.20 10.54
N LEU A 164 -8.14 0.60 10.96
CA LEU A 164 -7.25 1.43 10.16
C LEU A 164 -6.84 0.73 8.84
N PRO A 165 -6.37 -0.53 8.83
CA PRO A 165 -6.12 -1.26 7.59
C PRO A 165 -7.29 -1.25 6.61
N LEU A 166 -8.51 -1.51 7.07
CA LEU A 166 -9.70 -1.50 6.21
C LEU A 166 -9.96 -0.11 5.61
N GLN A 167 -9.88 0.95 6.41
CA GLN A 167 -10.02 2.33 5.92
C GLN A 167 -8.96 2.69 4.87
N LYS A 168 -7.71 2.26 5.06
CA LYS A 168 -6.63 2.45 4.08
C LYS A 168 -6.96 1.76 2.76
N THR A 169 -7.48 0.53 2.80
CA THR A 169 -7.96 -0.19 1.61
C THR A 169 -9.11 0.53 0.91
N MET A 170 -10.06 1.08 1.66
CA MET A 170 -11.18 1.87 1.12
C MET A 170 -10.72 3.19 0.48
N LEU A 171 -9.67 3.83 0.99
CA LEU A 171 -9.09 5.02 0.36
C LEU A 171 -8.33 4.68 -0.93
N ALA A 172 -7.64 3.55 -0.96
CA ALA A 172 -6.91 3.08 -2.14
C ALA A 172 -7.84 2.80 -3.34
N SER A 173 -9.06 2.33 -3.09
CA SER A 173 -10.04 2.03 -4.14
C SER A 173 -10.68 3.26 -4.79
N LEU A 174 -10.47 4.47 -4.24
CA LEU A 174 -11.06 5.70 -4.79
C LEU A 174 -10.70 5.90 -6.27
N GLY A 175 -9.55 5.43 -6.73
CA GLY A 175 -9.11 5.52 -8.12
C GLY A 175 -10.12 4.93 -9.14
N GLY A 176 -10.82 3.86 -8.77
CA GLY A 176 -11.80 3.17 -9.62
C GLY A 176 -13.21 3.78 -9.59
N ILE A 177 -13.46 4.78 -8.75
CA ILE A 177 -14.80 5.36 -8.53
C ILE A 177 -15.03 6.56 -9.47
N SER A 178 -16.26 6.98 -9.74
CA SER A 178 -16.52 8.21 -10.52
C SER A 178 -16.04 9.48 -9.80
N LYS A 179 -15.56 10.49 -10.54
CA LYS A 179 -14.93 11.71 -9.98
C LYS A 179 -15.81 12.46 -8.97
N SER A 180 -17.10 12.64 -9.26
CA SER A 180 -18.02 13.36 -8.37
C SER A 180 -18.24 12.66 -7.02
N MET A 181 -18.21 11.32 -7.01
CA MET A 181 -18.31 10.52 -5.80
C MET A 181 -17.02 10.56 -4.99
N ARG A 182 -15.86 10.39 -5.65
CA ARG A 182 -14.53 10.45 -5.00
C ARG A 182 -14.36 11.70 -4.15
N LEU A 183 -14.78 12.86 -4.66
CA LEU A 183 -14.69 14.13 -3.95
C LEU A 183 -15.42 14.08 -2.61
N ARG A 184 -16.66 13.58 -2.58
CA ARG A 184 -17.48 13.51 -1.36
C ARG A 184 -16.97 12.46 -0.37
N MET A 185 -16.47 11.33 -0.87
CA MET A 185 -15.88 10.26 -0.05
C MET A 185 -14.57 10.74 0.59
N PHE A 186 -13.72 11.43 -0.17
CA PHE A 186 -12.49 12.04 0.32
C PHE A 186 -12.75 13.09 1.39
N ASP A 187 -13.67 14.03 1.15
CA ASP A 187 -14.01 15.08 2.11
C ASP A 187 -14.51 14.48 3.44
N PHE A 188 -15.29 13.40 3.37
CA PHE A 188 -15.72 12.66 4.56
C PHE A 188 -14.56 12.03 5.32
N ALA A 189 -13.65 11.35 4.60
CA ALA A 189 -12.49 10.71 5.22
C ALA A 189 -11.54 11.74 5.86
N CYS A 190 -11.33 12.90 5.22
CA CYS A 190 -10.59 14.02 5.83
C CYS A 190 -11.24 14.48 7.14
N ALA A 191 -12.55 14.73 7.14
CA ALA A 191 -13.25 15.17 8.33
C ALA A 191 -13.21 14.14 9.48
N LEU A 192 -13.13 12.85 9.15
CA LEU A 192 -12.95 11.80 10.16
C LEU A 192 -11.52 11.77 10.70
N ALA A 193 -10.52 11.87 9.82
CA ALA A 193 -9.11 11.94 10.21
C ALA A 193 -8.82 13.13 11.14
N GLU A 194 -9.44 14.29 10.89
CA GLU A 194 -9.32 15.51 11.70
C GLU A 194 -9.88 15.36 13.12
N ARG A 195 -10.83 14.43 13.34
CA ARG A 195 -11.42 14.19 14.66
C ARG A 195 -10.57 13.28 15.55
N ARG A 196 -9.62 12.55 14.96
CA ARG A 196 -8.73 11.67 15.71
C ARG A 196 -7.74 12.50 16.52
N ARG A 197 -7.38 11.98 17.68
CA ARG A 197 -6.35 12.63 18.51
C ARG A 197 -4.96 12.47 17.84
N PRO A 198 -4.01 13.39 18.09
CA PRO A 198 -2.67 13.31 17.50
C PRO A 198 -1.91 12.01 17.83
N ASP A 199 -2.19 11.39 18.98
CA ASP A 199 -1.60 10.14 19.46
C ASP A 199 -2.25 8.89 18.87
N GLN A 200 -3.38 9.02 18.16
CA GLN A 200 -4.05 7.90 17.52
C GLN A 200 -3.48 7.64 16.13
N ALA A 201 -3.33 6.36 15.78
CA ALA A 201 -2.96 5.95 14.43
C ALA A 201 -3.94 6.55 13.40
N ASN A 202 -3.41 7.09 12.31
CA ASN A 202 -4.19 7.84 11.33
C ASN A 202 -3.86 7.39 9.89
N PHE A 203 -4.64 7.87 8.94
CA PHE A 203 -4.53 7.53 7.51
C PHE A 203 -4.20 8.77 6.64
N TRP A 204 -3.47 9.73 7.22
CA TRP A 204 -2.98 10.92 6.50
C TRP A 204 -2.16 10.58 5.24
N PRO A 205 -1.24 9.60 5.26
CA PRO A 205 -0.52 9.20 4.05
C PRO A 205 -1.44 8.70 2.94
N GLU A 206 -2.50 7.96 3.28
CA GLU A 206 -3.48 7.46 2.32
C GLU A 206 -4.34 8.58 1.74
N LEU A 207 -4.69 9.60 2.54
CA LEU A 207 -5.34 10.80 2.03
C LEU A 207 -4.40 11.58 1.09
N ALA A 208 -3.12 11.72 1.42
CA ALA A 208 -2.15 12.36 0.52
C ALA A 208 -1.97 11.58 -0.80
N LYS A 209 -1.93 10.23 -0.74
CA LYS A 209 -1.93 9.36 -1.93
C LYS A 209 -3.21 9.58 -2.75
N ALA A 210 -4.37 9.68 -2.10
CA ALA A 210 -5.66 9.88 -2.74
C ALA A 210 -5.88 11.29 -3.30
N LEU A 211 -5.06 12.30 -2.97
CA LEU A 211 -5.19 13.66 -3.51
C LEU A 211 -5.23 13.72 -5.04
N VAL A 212 -4.49 12.85 -5.73
CA VAL A 212 -4.48 12.79 -7.20
C VAL A 212 -5.86 12.43 -7.76
N ASN A 213 -6.62 11.61 -7.02
CA ASN A 213 -7.94 11.15 -7.43
C ASN A 213 -9.01 12.24 -7.32
N VAL A 214 -8.74 13.29 -6.53
CA VAL A 214 -9.65 14.42 -6.27
C VAL A 214 -9.16 15.75 -6.84
N TRP A 215 -8.12 15.71 -7.69
CA TRP A 215 -7.60 16.92 -8.31
C TRP A 215 -8.66 17.61 -9.19
N THR A 216 -8.83 18.91 -8.92
CA THR A 216 -9.66 19.83 -9.70
C THR A 216 -9.01 21.21 -9.66
N PRO A 217 -9.02 21.97 -10.77
CA PRO A 217 -8.53 23.34 -10.77
C PRO A 217 -9.54 24.24 -10.06
N SER A 218 -9.61 24.15 -8.73
CA SER A 218 -10.58 24.86 -7.91
C SER A 218 -10.03 25.22 -6.55
N ARG A 219 -10.60 26.26 -5.93
CA ARG A 219 -10.32 26.64 -4.53
C ARG A 219 -10.45 25.46 -3.55
N ARG A 220 -11.36 24.52 -3.81
CA ARG A 220 -11.56 23.34 -2.96
C ARG A 220 -10.35 22.41 -2.97
N TYR A 221 -9.63 22.29 -4.08
CA TYR A 221 -8.40 21.48 -4.10
C TYR A 221 -7.32 22.10 -3.21
N ILE A 222 -7.15 23.42 -3.28
CA ILE A 222 -6.21 24.17 -2.43
C ILE A 222 -6.56 23.93 -0.95
N GLN A 223 -7.84 24.03 -0.58
CA GLN A 223 -8.29 23.78 0.80
C GLN A 223 -7.97 22.35 1.27
N ARG A 224 -8.22 21.33 0.45
CA ARG A 224 -7.87 19.93 0.76
C ARG A 224 -6.36 19.74 0.95
N TYR A 225 -5.57 20.35 0.06
CA TYR A 225 -4.12 20.29 0.16
C TYR A 225 -3.64 20.95 1.45
N GLN A 226 -4.16 22.15 1.76
CA GLN A 226 -3.82 22.89 2.97
C GLN A 226 -4.23 22.14 4.24
N ALA A 227 -5.39 21.48 4.25
CA ALA A 227 -5.83 20.66 5.38
C ALA A 227 -4.81 19.56 5.72
N LEU A 228 -4.26 18.89 4.70
CA LEU A 228 -3.21 17.87 4.88
C LEU A 228 -1.87 18.48 5.27
N LEU A 229 -1.48 19.59 4.64
CA LEU A 229 -0.24 20.31 4.95
C LEU A 229 -0.22 20.77 6.42
N ASN A 230 -1.36 21.26 6.92
CA ASN A 230 -1.52 21.74 8.29
C ASN A 230 -1.42 20.64 9.35
N GLN A 231 -1.45 19.35 8.96
CA GLN A 231 -1.23 18.25 9.90
C GLN A 231 0.25 18.03 10.20
N LEU A 232 1.16 18.40 9.28
CA LEU A 232 2.59 18.12 9.40
C LEU A 232 3.20 18.53 10.75
N PRO A 233 2.87 19.69 11.37
CA PRO A 233 3.43 20.05 12.67
C PRO A 233 3.10 19.05 13.79
N TYR A 234 1.94 18.40 13.73
CA TYR A 234 1.38 17.57 14.80
C TYR A 234 1.70 16.07 14.68
N LEU A 235 2.29 15.64 13.57
CA LEU A 235 2.68 14.25 13.35
C LEU A 235 4.03 13.93 14.03
N ASP A 236 4.30 12.65 14.26
CA ASP A 236 5.64 12.22 14.66
C ASP A 236 6.64 12.28 13.48
N ALA A 237 7.94 12.17 13.77
CA ALA A 237 8.96 12.29 12.73
C ALA A 237 8.83 11.22 11.61
N PRO A 238 8.60 9.93 11.89
CA PRO A 238 8.36 8.92 10.85
C PRO A 238 7.15 9.24 9.95
N GLN A 239 6.01 9.62 10.52
CA GLN A 239 4.81 9.98 9.78
C GLN A 239 5.01 11.23 8.91
N LYS A 240 5.71 12.25 9.43
CA LYS A 240 6.10 13.43 8.63
C LYS A 240 7.00 13.01 7.46
N ALA A 241 7.98 12.15 7.71
CA ALA A 241 8.90 11.66 6.69
C ALA A 241 8.19 10.83 5.59
N GLU A 242 7.09 10.13 5.92
CA GLU A 242 6.23 9.48 4.92
C GLU A 242 5.37 10.51 4.17
N LEU A 243 4.77 11.48 4.87
CA LEU A 243 3.76 12.39 4.31
C LEU A 243 4.35 13.46 3.38
N ILE A 244 5.52 14.02 3.71
CA ILE A 244 6.15 15.11 2.92
C ILE A 244 6.40 14.67 1.45
N PRO A 245 7.05 13.52 1.19
CA PRO A 245 7.21 12.97 -0.17
C PRO A 245 5.91 12.83 -0.96
N LEU A 246 4.79 12.54 -0.29
CA LEU A 246 3.48 12.36 -0.92
C LEU A 246 2.83 13.70 -1.28
N LEU A 247 3.04 14.74 -0.47
CA LEU A 247 2.47 16.07 -0.68
C LEU A 247 3.28 16.92 -1.67
N ALA A 248 4.61 16.79 -1.71
CA ALA A 248 5.49 17.57 -2.59
C ALA A 248 5.08 17.52 -4.08
N PRO A 249 4.85 16.34 -4.72
CA PRO A 249 4.46 16.28 -6.13
C PRO A 249 3.02 16.74 -6.40
N LYS A 250 2.24 17.04 -5.35
CA LYS A 250 0.85 17.48 -5.41
C LYS A 250 0.70 19.00 -5.23
N LEU A 251 1.80 19.76 -5.19
CA LEU A 251 1.80 21.22 -5.29
C LEU A 251 1.34 21.65 -6.70
N SER A 252 0.04 21.55 -7.01
CA SER A 252 -0.49 21.83 -8.35
C SER A 252 -1.73 22.72 -8.26
N PHE A 253 -1.52 23.99 -7.98
CA PHE A 253 -2.63 24.95 -7.90
C PHE A 253 -2.90 25.54 -9.29
N SER A 254 -4.17 25.80 -9.56
CA SER A 254 -4.57 26.40 -10.84
C SER A 254 -4.16 27.87 -10.86
N PRO A 255 -3.62 28.39 -11.96
CA PRO A 255 -3.35 29.82 -12.12
C PRO A 255 -4.59 30.71 -11.92
N LEU A 256 -5.80 30.16 -12.12
CA LEU A 256 -7.06 30.88 -11.86
C LEU A 256 -7.28 31.13 -10.35
N GLU A 257 -6.76 30.25 -9.49
CA GLU A 257 -7.01 30.25 -8.04
C GLU A 257 -5.79 30.72 -7.23
N ASP A 258 -4.62 30.76 -7.86
CA ASP A 258 -3.33 31.18 -7.32
C ASP A 258 -2.51 31.92 -8.39
N PRO A 259 -2.99 33.06 -8.91
CA PRO A 259 -2.40 33.74 -10.07
C PRO A 259 -0.99 34.25 -9.82
N ASP A 260 -0.67 34.63 -8.59
CA ASP A 260 0.64 35.10 -8.16
C ASP A 260 1.53 33.96 -7.61
N SER A 261 1.05 32.71 -7.65
CA SER A 261 1.71 31.54 -7.06
C SER A 261 2.03 31.68 -5.56
N SER A 262 1.40 32.61 -4.84
CA SER A 262 1.70 32.89 -3.43
C SER A 262 1.42 31.68 -2.54
N LYS A 263 0.32 30.96 -2.79
CA LYS A 263 -0.03 29.76 -2.03
C LYS A 263 0.91 28.61 -2.37
N THR A 264 1.30 28.49 -3.63
CA THR A 264 2.25 27.47 -4.10
C THR A 264 3.63 27.68 -3.45
N LEU A 265 4.12 28.91 -3.44
CA LEU A 265 5.37 29.30 -2.77
C LEU A 265 5.31 29.06 -1.26
N SER A 266 4.23 29.49 -0.59
CA SER A 266 4.03 29.26 0.84
C SER A 266 3.98 27.77 1.18
N ALA A 267 3.24 26.97 0.42
CA ALA A 267 3.15 25.53 0.65
C ALA A 267 4.50 24.81 0.45
N HIS A 268 5.27 25.19 -0.58
CA HIS A 268 6.63 24.68 -0.79
C HIS A 268 7.57 25.06 0.35
N ALA A 269 7.51 26.32 0.81
CA ALA A 269 8.31 26.78 1.94
C ALA A 269 7.99 25.99 3.23
N THR A 270 6.71 25.71 3.49
CA THR A 270 6.28 24.87 4.62
C THR A 270 6.85 23.45 4.49
N LEU A 271 6.73 22.81 3.32
CA LEU A 271 7.29 21.47 3.11
C LEU A 271 8.80 21.44 3.31
N ARG A 272 9.53 22.44 2.79
CA ARG A 272 10.98 22.59 3.00
C ARG A 272 11.32 22.74 4.48
N GLN A 273 10.60 23.59 5.21
CA GLN A 273 10.83 23.80 6.63
C GLN A 273 10.57 22.53 7.43
N GLN A 274 9.47 21.81 7.14
CA GLN A 274 9.15 20.56 7.81
C GLN A 274 10.19 19.48 7.48
N ALA A 275 10.65 19.38 6.23
CA ALA A 275 11.72 18.45 5.85
C ALA A 275 13.03 18.75 6.61
N ARG A 276 13.40 20.03 6.75
CA ARG A 276 14.57 20.45 7.55
C ARG A 276 14.45 20.12 9.03
N SER A 277 13.22 20.11 9.58
CA SER A 277 12.98 19.83 10.99
C SER A 277 13.03 18.36 11.37
N LEU A 278 13.07 17.45 10.39
CA LEU A 278 13.16 16.01 10.65
C LEU A 278 14.54 15.64 11.22
N PRO A 279 14.65 14.54 11.99
CA PRO A 279 15.94 13.95 12.31
C PRO A 279 16.75 13.62 11.03
N PRO A 280 18.08 13.81 11.01
CA PRO A 280 18.90 13.55 9.81
C PRO A 280 18.67 12.16 9.19
N SER A 281 18.44 11.14 10.02
CA SER A 281 18.15 9.75 9.62
C SER A 281 16.84 9.54 8.86
N LEU A 282 15.99 10.57 8.75
CA LEU A 282 14.69 10.52 8.06
C LEU A 282 14.56 11.60 6.97
N GLN A 283 15.61 12.38 6.71
CA GLN A 283 15.54 13.54 5.82
C GLN A 283 15.66 13.19 4.32
N GLY A 284 16.27 12.06 3.95
CA GLY A 284 16.66 11.76 2.57
C GLY A 284 15.55 11.92 1.54
N ALA A 285 14.52 11.08 1.63
CA ALA A 285 13.39 11.11 0.70
C ALA A 285 12.58 12.44 0.75
N PRO A 286 12.24 13.01 1.93
CA PRO A 286 11.61 14.33 2.01
C PRO A 286 12.38 15.43 1.28
N VAL A 287 13.70 15.55 1.50
CA VAL A 287 14.51 16.60 0.88
C VAL A 287 14.56 16.43 -0.64
N GLY A 288 14.83 15.21 -1.13
CA GLY A 288 14.87 14.93 -2.57
C GLY A 288 13.53 15.21 -3.26
N MET A 289 12.40 14.87 -2.62
CA MET A 289 11.08 15.10 -3.20
C MET A 289 10.65 16.57 -3.19
N VAL A 290 10.99 17.33 -2.15
CA VAL A 290 10.75 18.79 -2.13
C VAL A 290 11.63 19.49 -3.19
N ALA A 291 12.84 19.00 -3.43
CA ALA A 291 13.72 19.49 -4.50
C ALA A 291 13.15 19.19 -5.89
N ALA A 292 12.58 18.01 -6.10
CA ALA A 292 11.88 17.67 -7.34
C ALA A 292 10.64 18.55 -7.58
N ALA A 293 9.95 18.95 -6.51
CA ALA A 293 8.73 19.74 -6.60
C ALA A 293 8.93 21.21 -7.00
N ILE A 294 10.18 21.69 -7.17
CA ILE A 294 10.43 23.06 -7.65
C ILE A 294 9.83 23.31 -9.04
N GLU A 295 9.56 22.26 -9.82
CA GLU A 295 8.89 22.34 -11.13
C GLU A 295 7.56 23.12 -11.05
N ARG A 296 6.96 23.17 -9.86
CA ARG A 296 5.69 23.82 -9.56
C ARG A 296 5.81 25.28 -9.17
N LEU A 297 7.02 25.75 -8.94
CA LEU A 297 7.30 27.14 -8.59
C LEU A 297 7.41 28.01 -9.85
N PRO A 298 7.19 29.34 -9.71
CA PRO A 298 7.58 30.32 -10.72
C PRO A 298 9.05 30.16 -11.11
N ARG A 299 9.38 30.35 -12.39
CA ARG A 299 10.71 30.03 -12.94
C ARG A 299 11.84 30.74 -12.20
N GLU A 300 11.64 32.02 -11.92
CA GLU A 300 12.54 32.91 -11.18
C GLU A 300 12.86 32.43 -9.76
N ALA A 301 11.96 31.69 -9.10
CA ALA A 301 12.20 31.17 -7.75
C ALA A 301 12.95 29.81 -7.74
N ARG A 302 12.98 29.08 -8.87
CA ARG A 302 13.43 27.67 -8.87
C ARG A 302 14.90 27.50 -8.49
N ALA A 303 15.78 28.32 -9.05
CA ALA A 303 17.22 28.19 -8.85
C ALA A 303 17.61 28.35 -7.37
N ALA A 304 17.11 29.41 -6.72
CA ALA A 304 17.38 29.65 -5.31
C ALA A 304 16.83 28.52 -4.41
N HIS A 305 15.59 28.10 -4.64
CA HIS A 305 14.97 27.03 -3.87
C HIS A 305 15.66 25.67 -4.08
N TYR A 306 16.10 25.37 -5.31
CA TYR A 306 16.86 24.16 -5.61
C TYR A 306 18.23 24.17 -4.92
N ALA A 307 18.98 25.26 -5.04
CA ALA A 307 20.31 25.37 -4.47
C ALA A 307 20.29 25.13 -2.96
N GLU A 308 19.30 25.67 -2.26
CA GLU A 308 19.09 25.44 -0.84
C GLU A 308 18.82 23.97 -0.47
N LEU A 309 18.01 23.27 -1.27
CA LEU A 309 17.67 21.86 -1.04
C LEU A 309 18.81 20.92 -1.43
N ARG A 310 19.55 21.24 -2.48
CA ARG A 310 20.81 20.59 -2.83
C ARG A 310 21.79 20.68 -1.68
N GLN A 311 22.04 21.87 -1.13
CA GLN A 311 22.97 22.04 0.00
C GLN A 311 22.56 21.19 1.21
N LEU A 312 21.26 21.19 1.53
CA LEU A 312 20.72 20.33 2.58
C LEU A 312 20.97 18.85 2.28
N ALA A 313 20.68 18.39 1.06
CA ALA A 313 20.90 17.01 0.67
C ALA A 313 22.38 16.58 0.73
N LEU A 314 23.29 17.46 0.31
CA LEU A 314 24.73 17.21 0.38
C LEU A 314 25.25 17.13 1.83
N SER A 315 24.55 17.76 2.78
CA SER A 315 24.87 17.69 4.22
C SER A 315 24.31 16.45 4.93
N LEU A 316 23.51 15.62 4.24
CA LEU A 316 22.91 14.42 4.85
C LEU A 316 23.95 13.34 5.15
N PRO A 317 23.70 12.47 6.15
CA PRO A 317 24.44 11.23 6.32
C PRO A 317 24.37 10.33 5.08
N ASP A 318 25.38 9.49 4.88
CA ASP A 318 25.51 8.65 3.69
C ASP A 318 24.32 7.67 3.57
N GLU A 319 23.76 7.20 4.69
CA GLU A 319 22.58 6.33 4.74
C GLU A 319 21.30 6.99 4.20
N GLN A 320 21.27 8.32 4.10
CA GLN A 320 20.13 9.11 3.62
C GLN A 320 20.40 9.82 2.30
N LEU A 321 21.68 9.96 1.94
CA LEU A 321 22.10 10.65 0.73
C LEU A 321 21.51 10.01 -0.53
N GLY A 322 21.55 8.68 -0.65
CA GLY A 322 20.99 7.97 -1.81
C GLY A 322 19.51 8.26 -2.05
N ALA A 323 18.70 8.30 -0.98
CA ALA A 323 17.28 8.59 -1.08
C ALA A 323 17.00 10.03 -1.57
N ALA A 324 17.84 10.99 -1.18
CA ALA A 324 17.76 12.36 -1.70
C ALA A 324 18.21 12.45 -3.16
N LEU A 325 19.36 11.84 -3.49
CA LEU A 325 19.96 11.83 -4.83
C LEU A 325 19.11 11.10 -5.87
N HIS A 326 18.27 10.16 -5.47
CA HIS A 326 17.28 9.56 -6.36
C HIS A 326 16.31 10.60 -6.94
N LYS A 327 15.95 11.66 -6.19
CA LYS A 327 14.90 12.62 -6.59
C LYS A 327 15.41 14.00 -6.96
N LEU A 328 16.59 14.39 -6.48
CA LEU A 328 17.26 15.64 -6.84
C LEU A 328 17.44 15.89 -8.35
N PRO A 329 17.81 14.90 -9.18
CA PRO A 329 17.99 15.11 -10.62
C PRO A 329 16.73 15.61 -11.31
N ARG A 330 15.54 15.22 -10.83
CA ARG A 330 14.27 15.77 -11.33
C ARG A 330 14.16 17.27 -11.11
N GLY A 331 14.61 17.78 -9.97
CA GLY A 331 14.66 19.22 -9.72
C GLY A 331 15.64 19.92 -10.65
N LEU A 332 16.83 19.35 -10.84
CA LEU A 332 17.88 19.91 -11.70
C LEU A 332 17.38 20.18 -13.12
N VAL A 333 16.75 19.18 -13.75
CA VAL A 333 16.27 19.30 -15.13
C VAL A 333 15.13 20.32 -15.31
N MET A 334 14.52 20.77 -14.20
CA MET A 334 13.43 21.77 -14.18
C MET A 334 13.93 23.21 -14.04
N LEU A 335 15.24 23.38 -13.84
CA LEU A 335 15.92 24.66 -13.90
C LEU A 335 16.09 25.14 -15.34
N PRO A 336 16.34 26.44 -15.57
CA PRO A 336 16.87 26.93 -16.83
C PRO A 336 18.14 26.18 -17.26
N ARG A 337 18.31 25.94 -18.56
CA ARG A 337 19.34 25.04 -19.12
C ARG A 337 20.76 25.49 -18.79
N GLU A 338 20.97 26.79 -18.71
CA GLU A 338 22.22 27.42 -18.31
C GLU A 338 22.73 26.97 -16.93
N HIS A 339 21.85 26.47 -16.06
CA HIS A 339 22.24 25.96 -14.74
C HIS A 339 22.53 24.46 -14.72
N HIS A 340 22.13 23.68 -15.74
CA HIS A 340 22.18 22.22 -15.68
C HIS A 340 23.60 21.68 -15.49
N ALA A 341 24.56 22.20 -16.26
CA ALA A 341 25.96 21.76 -16.18
C ALA A 341 26.58 22.07 -14.80
N HIS A 342 26.36 23.29 -14.29
CA HIS A 342 26.87 23.70 -12.99
C HIS A 342 26.29 22.88 -11.85
N GLU A 343 24.97 22.69 -11.83
CA GLU A 343 24.30 21.93 -10.77
C GLU A 343 24.69 20.46 -10.80
N LEU A 344 24.89 19.87 -11.99
CA LEU A 344 25.36 18.49 -12.11
C LEU A 344 26.77 18.32 -11.54
N GLN A 345 27.68 19.23 -11.88
CA GLN A 345 29.05 19.24 -11.37
C GLN A 345 29.09 19.28 -9.83
N LEU A 346 28.16 20.02 -9.21
CA LEU A 346 28.06 20.14 -7.76
C LEU A 346 27.54 18.87 -7.08
N LEU A 347 26.81 18.01 -7.79
CA LEU A 347 26.32 16.73 -7.27
C LEU A 347 27.36 15.61 -7.40
N GLU A 348 28.30 15.70 -8.33
CA GLU A 348 29.28 14.64 -8.60
C GLU A 348 30.09 14.18 -7.38
N PRO A 349 30.61 15.06 -6.50
CA PRO A 349 31.34 14.61 -5.31
C PRO A 349 30.48 13.76 -4.36
N ALA A 350 29.16 13.99 -4.35
CA ALA A 350 28.23 13.23 -3.53
C ALA A 350 28.05 11.79 -4.02
N LEU A 351 28.23 11.54 -5.32
CA LEU A 351 28.13 10.21 -5.90
C LEU A 351 29.17 9.25 -5.30
N LEU A 352 30.33 9.77 -4.88
CA LEU A 352 31.39 8.98 -4.25
C LEU A 352 31.04 8.50 -2.83
N ARG A 353 30.05 9.13 -2.19
CA ARG A 353 29.57 8.80 -0.85
C ARG A 353 28.39 7.83 -0.87
N VAL A 354 27.87 7.48 -2.05
CA VAL A 354 26.70 6.60 -2.19
C VAL A 354 27.09 5.18 -1.80
N LEU A 355 26.40 4.66 -0.78
CA LEU A 355 26.61 3.30 -0.28
C LEU A 355 26.18 2.25 -1.33
N PRO A 356 26.81 1.06 -1.34
CA PRO A 356 26.51 0.01 -2.31
C PRO A 356 25.02 -0.28 -2.51
N GLU A 357 24.26 -0.33 -1.41
CA GLU A 357 22.84 -0.68 -1.36
C GLU A 357 21.94 0.40 -1.99
N GLN A 358 22.46 1.61 -2.18
CA GLN A 358 21.73 2.77 -2.74
C GLN A 358 22.04 3.02 -4.21
N ARG A 359 23.12 2.43 -4.76
CA ARG A 359 23.65 2.76 -6.11
C ARG A 359 22.63 2.59 -7.21
N VAL A 360 21.87 1.49 -7.19
CA VAL A 360 20.80 1.22 -8.17
C VAL A 360 19.75 2.31 -8.14
N GLN A 361 19.29 2.70 -6.94
CA GLN A 361 18.29 3.73 -6.76
C GLN A 361 18.78 5.11 -7.24
N VAL A 362 20.03 5.46 -6.95
CA VAL A 362 20.62 6.74 -7.40
C VAL A 362 20.82 6.74 -8.92
N ALA A 363 21.33 5.66 -9.50
CA ALA A 363 21.48 5.52 -10.94
C ALA A 363 20.14 5.62 -11.67
N GLN A 364 19.06 5.03 -11.13
CA GLN A 364 17.69 5.22 -11.64
C GLN A 364 17.31 6.71 -11.67
N GLY A 365 17.50 7.42 -10.55
CA GLY A 365 17.16 8.84 -10.44
C GLY A 365 17.91 9.73 -11.42
N LEU A 366 19.19 9.45 -11.63
CA LEU A 366 20.02 10.15 -12.61
C LEU A 366 19.51 9.93 -14.04
N LEU A 367 19.17 8.69 -14.41
CA LEU A 367 18.80 8.34 -15.77
C LEU A 367 17.36 8.67 -16.14
N GLU A 368 16.43 8.67 -15.18
CA GLU A 368 14.98 8.88 -15.39
C GLU A 368 14.67 10.14 -16.22
N TRP A 369 15.50 11.19 -16.08
CA TRP A 369 15.26 12.51 -16.65
C TRP A 369 16.29 12.98 -17.69
N THR A 370 17.20 12.10 -18.14
CA THR A 370 18.28 12.43 -19.10
C THR A 370 17.77 12.97 -20.44
N PHE A 371 16.57 12.58 -20.85
CA PHE A 371 15.95 13.06 -22.09
C PHE A 371 15.76 14.59 -22.13
N LEU A 372 15.67 15.26 -20.97
CA LEU A 372 15.51 16.72 -20.85
C LEU A 372 16.82 17.53 -20.88
N LEU A 373 17.97 16.87 -20.72
CA LEU A 373 19.30 17.50 -20.79
C LEU A 373 19.69 17.81 -22.23
N ASP A 374 20.81 18.47 -22.49
CA ASP A 374 21.43 18.44 -23.83
C ASP A 374 22.18 17.11 -24.06
N ASP A 375 22.69 16.90 -25.27
CA ASP A 375 23.32 15.62 -25.65
C ASP A 375 24.61 15.35 -24.86
N ALA A 376 25.44 16.38 -24.64
CA ALA A 376 26.70 16.25 -23.90
C ALA A 376 26.46 15.95 -22.42
N LEU A 377 25.56 16.67 -21.77
CA LEU A 377 25.18 16.43 -20.38
C LEU A 377 24.46 15.10 -20.21
N SER A 378 23.59 14.72 -21.15
CA SER A 378 22.94 13.40 -21.14
C SER A 378 23.99 12.29 -21.13
N LYS A 379 24.96 12.33 -22.05
CA LYS A 379 26.05 11.35 -22.10
C LYS A 379 26.86 11.30 -20.80
N HIS A 380 27.19 12.47 -20.25
CA HIS A 380 27.91 12.56 -18.98
C HIS A 380 27.13 11.93 -17.81
N VAL A 381 25.82 12.16 -17.74
CA VAL A 381 24.96 11.52 -16.74
C VAL A 381 24.91 10.00 -16.92
N TRP A 382 24.87 9.50 -18.16
CA TRP A 382 24.97 8.07 -18.45
C TRP A 382 26.27 7.46 -17.93
N GLN A 383 27.40 8.12 -18.17
CA GLN A 383 28.69 7.69 -17.66
C GLN A 383 28.71 7.63 -16.13
N ARG A 384 28.24 8.68 -15.45
CA ARG A 384 28.20 8.74 -13.97
C ARG A 384 27.25 7.70 -13.38
N ALA A 385 26.06 7.52 -13.94
CA ALA A 385 25.10 6.55 -13.46
C ALA A 385 25.60 5.11 -13.63
N LEU A 386 26.28 4.80 -14.75
CA LEU A 386 26.85 3.48 -14.97
C LEU A 386 28.10 3.25 -14.10
N GLN A 387 28.94 4.28 -13.90
CA GLN A 387 30.11 4.19 -12.99
C GLN A 387 29.68 3.86 -11.55
N LEU A 388 28.55 4.41 -11.09
CA LEU A 388 27.98 4.03 -9.80
C LEU A 388 27.67 2.53 -9.72
N LEU A 389 27.37 1.87 -10.83
CA LEU A 389 27.05 0.45 -10.89
C LEU A 389 28.26 -0.45 -11.17
N ASP A 390 29.48 0.08 -11.22
CA ASP A 390 30.66 -0.74 -11.47
C ASP A 390 30.80 -1.85 -10.41
N GLY A 391 31.03 -3.08 -10.89
CA GLY A 391 31.04 -4.31 -10.10
C GLY A 391 29.64 -4.90 -9.81
N SER A 392 28.57 -4.35 -10.37
CA SER A 392 27.20 -4.83 -10.17
C SER A 392 26.77 -5.86 -11.22
N SER A 393 25.71 -6.61 -10.93
CA SER A 393 25.18 -7.66 -11.81
C SER A 393 24.33 -7.11 -12.97
N ALA A 394 24.06 -7.97 -13.96
CA ALA A 394 23.13 -7.68 -15.05
C ALA A 394 21.72 -7.33 -14.54
N THR A 395 21.27 -7.95 -13.44
CA THR A 395 19.98 -7.65 -12.80
C THR A 395 19.92 -6.20 -12.31
N ALA A 396 21.00 -5.69 -11.70
CA ALA A 396 21.06 -4.30 -11.24
C ALA A 396 20.91 -3.33 -12.41
N LEU A 397 21.59 -3.59 -13.53
CA LEU A 397 21.45 -2.77 -14.74
C LEU A 397 20.03 -2.83 -15.32
N LEU A 398 19.42 -4.03 -15.42
CA LEU A 398 18.05 -4.18 -15.90
C LEU A 398 17.04 -3.42 -15.02
N GLU A 399 17.26 -3.42 -13.70
CA GLU A 399 16.44 -2.65 -12.78
C GLU A 399 16.53 -1.15 -13.06
N VAL A 400 17.75 -0.64 -13.29
CA VAL A 400 17.95 0.77 -13.69
C VAL A 400 17.27 1.09 -15.02
N LEU A 401 17.48 0.26 -16.04
CA LEU A 401 16.87 0.41 -17.36
C LEU A 401 15.33 0.27 -17.34
N SER A 402 14.76 -0.30 -16.28
CA SER A 402 13.29 -0.38 -16.13
C SER A 402 12.63 1.00 -15.97
N LYS A 403 13.38 2.00 -15.51
CA LYS A 403 12.88 3.36 -15.19
C LYS A 403 13.31 4.43 -16.18
N VAL A 404 14.12 4.10 -17.18
CA VAL A 404 14.49 5.02 -18.26
C VAL A 404 13.26 5.27 -19.13
N GLY A 405 12.87 6.53 -19.31
CA GLY A 405 11.77 6.89 -20.19
C GLY A 405 12.12 6.61 -21.66
N ALA A 406 11.17 6.02 -22.41
CA ALA A 406 11.31 5.64 -23.82
C ALA A 406 11.35 6.84 -24.82
N MET A 407 11.90 7.97 -24.40
CA MET A 407 11.85 9.26 -25.13
C MET A 407 13.24 9.78 -25.54
N LEU A 408 14.28 8.94 -25.51
CA LEU A 408 15.60 9.36 -25.99
C LEU A 408 15.56 9.55 -27.51
N ARG A 409 15.93 10.77 -27.97
CA ARG A 409 16.11 11.06 -29.40
C ARG A 409 17.29 10.25 -29.96
N ALA A 410 17.31 10.04 -31.28
CA ALA A 410 18.28 9.16 -31.95
C ALA A 410 19.77 9.39 -31.56
N PRO A 411 20.29 10.62 -31.44
CA PRO A 411 21.68 10.84 -31.01
C PRO A 411 21.93 10.36 -29.58
N LYS A 412 21.07 10.77 -28.63
CA LYS A 412 21.14 10.36 -27.22
C LYS A 412 20.93 8.86 -27.03
N TRP A 413 20.08 8.26 -27.86
CA TRP A 413 19.87 6.83 -27.87
C TRP A 413 21.16 6.08 -28.22
N GLN A 414 21.86 6.54 -29.26
CA GLN A 414 23.12 5.92 -29.65
C GLN A 414 24.20 6.07 -28.58
N ASP A 415 24.30 7.25 -27.95
CA ASP A 415 25.21 7.44 -26.82
C ASP A 415 24.86 6.51 -25.65
N ALA A 416 23.58 6.39 -25.28
CA ALA A 416 23.15 5.47 -24.23
C ALA A 416 23.52 4.02 -24.54
N VAL A 417 23.30 3.56 -25.78
CA VAL A 417 23.70 2.22 -26.22
C VAL A 417 25.21 2.04 -26.09
N ASN A 418 26.01 2.99 -26.57
CA ASN A 418 27.47 2.91 -26.50
C ASN A 418 27.97 2.82 -25.04
N GLU A 419 27.40 3.63 -24.15
CA GLU A 419 27.77 3.63 -22.73
C GLU A 419 27.34 2.33 -22.02
N VAL A 420 26.16 1.78 -22.35
CA VAL A 420 25.70 0.47 -21.84
C VAL A 420 26.59 -0.67 -22.35
N THR A 421 26.97 -0.67 -23.64
CA THR A 421 27.91 -1.68 -24.17
C THR A 421 29.25 -1.62 -23.45
N ALA A 422 29.82 -0.41 -23.28
CA ALA A 422 31.06 -0.23 -22.54
C ALA A 422 30.93 -0.67 -21.07
N PHE A 423 29.76 -0.49 -20.44
CA PHE A 423 29.45 -1.03 -19.11
C PHE A 423 29.45 -2.57 -19.09
N MET A 424 28.84 -3.22 -20.06
CA MET A 424 28.83 -4.69 -20.11
C MET A 424 30.24 -5.25 -20.32
N ASP A 425 31.07 -4.56 -21.10
CA ASP A 425 32.46 -4.94 -21.35
C ASP A 425 33.32 -4.87 -20.10
N ARG A 426 33.30 -3.73 -19.39
CA ARG A 426 34.10 -3.55 -18.17
C ARG A 426 33.65 -4.41 -16.99
N ASN A 427 32.40 -4.86 -16.97
CA ASN A 427 31.87 -5.77 -15.94
C ASN A 427 31.89 -7.24 -16.38
N HIS A 428 32.47 -7.56 -17.54
CA HIS A 428 32.62 -8.93 -18.05
C HIS A 428 31.32 -9.75 -18.12
N PHE A 429 30.21 -9.12 -18.54
CA PHE A 429 28.94 -9.81 -18.68
C PHE A 429 29.00 -10.92 -19.74
N THR A 430 28.33 -12.03 -19.45
CA THR A 430 28.19 -13.18 -20.35
C THR A 430 27.36 -12.83 -21.58
N GLU A 431 27.49 -13.64 -22.65
CA GLU A 431 26.69 -13.45 -23.87
C GLU A 431 25.17 -13.50 -23.60
N GLN A 432 24.74 -14.36 -22.68
CA GLN A 432 23.33 -14.47 -22.29
C GLN A 432 22.81 -13.22 -21.58
N GLU A 433 23.60 -12.66 -20.65
CA GLU A 433 23.28 -11.41 -19.97
C GLU A 433 23.22 -10.24 -20.95
N ARG A 434 24.19 -10.16 -21.87
CA ARG A 434 24.24 -9.17 -22.94
C ARG A 434 23.00 -9.23 -23.82
N ALA A 435 22.63 -10.41 -24.31
CA ALA A 435 21.44 -10.59 -25.12
C ALA A 435 20.15 -10.13 -24.40
N THR A 436 20.07 -10.37 -23.08
CA THR A 436 18.92 -9.93 -22.26
C THR A 436 18.88 -8.41 -22.14
N ILE A 437 20.02 -7.76 -21.93
CA ILE A 437 20.14 -6.29 -21.84
C ILE A 437 19.85 -5.64 -23.19
N ASP A 438 20.37 -6.19 -24.29
CA ASP A 438 20.12 -5.71 -25.65
C ASP A 438 18.63 -5.79 -26.01
N ALA A 439 17.97 -6.90 -25.67
CA ALA A 439 16.52 -7.03 -25.83
C ALA A 439 15.76 -5.96 -25.02
N ARG A 440 16.20 -5.67 -23.79
CA ARG A 440 15.60 -4.60 -22.97
C ARG A 440 15.84 -3.22 -23.59
N MET A 441 17.03 -2.94 -24.11
CA MET A 441 17.32 -1.69 -24.81
C MET A 441 16.46 -1.54 -26.07
N LEU A 442 16.26 -2.59 -26.87
CA LEU A 442 15.37 -2.54 -28.02
C LEU A 442 13.93 -2.16 -27.65
N LEU A 443 13.41 -2.69 -26.53
CA LEU A 443 12.09 -2.30 -26.00
C LEU A 443 12.04 -0.81 -25.58
N LEU A 444 13.12 -0.26 -25.04
CA LEU A 444 13.17 1.17 -24.67
C LEU A 444 13.14 2.10 -25.89
N ARG A 445 13.58 1.63 -27.05
CA ARG A 445 13.53 2.38 -28.32
C ARG A 445 12.14 2.36 -28.96
N HIS A 446 11.39 1.28 -28.74
CA HIS A 446 10.08 1.01 -29.32
C HIS A 446 9.09 0.60 -28.20
N PRO A 447 8.62 1.56 -27.38
CA PRO A 447 7.82 1.29 -26.19
C PRO A 447 6.46 0.64 -26.47
#